data_AF-A0A8V8TPK8-F1
#
_entry.id   AF-A0A8V8TPK8-F1
#
_cell.length_a   1.000
_cell.length_b   1.000
_cell.length_c   1.000
_cell.angle_alpha   90.00
_cell.angle_beta   90.00
_cell.angle_gamma   90.00
#
_symmetry.space_group_name_H-M   'P 1'
#
loop_
_entity.id
_entity.type
_entity.pdbx_description
1 polymer ?
#
loop_
_entity_poly.entity_id
_entity_poly.type
_entity_poly.pdbx_seq_one_letter_code
_entity_poly.pdbx_strand_id
1 'polypeptide(L)' 'MGQQTCSAHPARFSPDDKYSRHRITIKKRFKVLMTQQPRPVL' A
#
# COMPACT_ATOMS: atom_id res chain seq x y z
N MET A 1 -22.94 10.47 10.04
CA MET A 1 -21.97 9.36 9.97
C MET A 1 -20.61 9.96 9.66
N GLY A 2 -19.63 9.87 10.57
CA GLY A 2 -18.29 10.42 10.35
C GLY A 2 -17.38 9.40 9.65
N GLN A 3 -16.53 9.87 8.73
CA GLN A 3 -15.42 9.09 8.19
C GLN A 3 -14.12 9.46 8.91
N GLN A 4 -13.25 8.48 9.04
CA GLN A 4 -11.89 8.67 9.54
C GLN A 4 -11.09 9.59 8.61
N THR A 5 -10.39 10.57 9.19
CA THR A 5 -9.53 11.49 8.44
C THR A 5 -8.20 10.82 8.10
N CYS A 6 -7.66 11.11 6.92
CA CYS A 6 -6.37 10.59 6.46
C CYS A 6 -5.34 11.71 6.39
N SER A 7 -4.05 11.37 6.46
CA SER A 7 -2.98 12.30 6.14
C SER A 7 -3.10 12.76 4.69
N ALA A 8 -2.94 14.06 4.44
CA ALA A 8 -2.89 14.62 3.09
C ALA A 8 -1.55 14.35 2.39
N HIS A 9 -0.55 13.85 3.12
CA HIS A 9 0.80 13.61 2.61
C HIS A 9 1.11 12.12 2.52
N PRO A 10 1.80 11.68 1.44
CA PRO A 10 2.21 10.29 1.30
C PRO A 10 3.24 9.89 2.36
N ALA A 11 3.36 8.58 2.60
CA ALA A 11 4.41 8.04 3.45
C ALA A 11 5.80 8.39 2.87
N ARG A 12 6.72 8.81 3.74
CA ARG A 12 8.09 9.16 3.34
C ARG A 12 8.83 7.93 2.79
N PHE A 13 9.58 8.12 1.71
CA PHE A 13 10.47 7.08 1.20
C PHE A 13 11.59 6.82 2.21
N SER A 14 11.95 5.56 2.40
CA SER A 14 13.07 5.13 3.24
C SER A 14 13.81 4.02 2.49
N PRO A 15 15.09 4.23 2.13
CA PRO A 15 15.86 3.25 1.36
C PRO A 15 15.93 1.87 2.03
N ASP A 16 16.08 1.84 3.36
CA ASP A 16 16.22 0.59 4.12
C ASP A 16 14.93 -0.22 4.20
N ASP A 17 13.78 0.45 4.12
CA ASP A 17 12.45 -0.15 4.18
C ASP A 17 12.32 -1.32 5.19
N LYS A 18 12.67 -1.05 6.46
CA LYS A 18 12.78 -2.06 7.53
C LYS A 18 11.54 -2.95 7.69
N TYR A 19 10.36 -2.44 7.32
CA TYR A 19 9.08 -3.15 7.43
C TYR A 19 8.54 -3.66 6.08
N SER A 20 9.36 -3.67 5.02
CA SER A 20 9.04 -4.19 3.69
C SER A 20 8.37 -5.57 3.74
N ARG A 21 8.95 -6.52 4.48
CA ARG A 21 8.43 -7.88 4.65
C ARG A 21 6.99 -7.88 5.18
N HIS A 22 6.72 -7.13 6.25
CA HIS A 22 5.39 -7.03 6.84
C HIS A 22 4.40 -6.39 5.87
N ARG A 23 4.79 -5.29 5.22
CA ARG A 23 3.97 -4.60 4.22
C ARG A 23 3.58 -5.55 3.08
N ILE A 24 4.52 -6.30 2.54
CA ILE A 24 4.28 -7.24 1.44
C ILE A 24 3.36 -8.38 1.91
N THR A 25 3.61 -8.96 3.08
CA THR A 25 2.77 -10.06 3.63
C THR A 25 1.32 -9.62 3.82
N ILE A 26 1.09 -8.43 4.38
CA ILE A 26 -0.26 -7.88 4.56
C ILE A 26 -0.93 -7.64 3.20
N LYS A 27 -0.23 -6.99 2.25
CA LYS A 27 -0.78 -6.73 0.92
C LYS A 27 -1.14 -8.02 0.18
N LYS A 28 -0.33 -9.08 0.31
CA LYS A 28 -0.65 -10.41 -0.26
C LYS A 28 -1.90 -11.01 0.40
N ARG A 29 -2.01 -10.96 1.74
CA ARG A 29 -3.16 -11.49 2.49
C ARG A 29 -4.49 -10.89 2.03
N PHE A 30 -4.52 -9.58 1.77
CA PHE A 30 -5.70 -8.87 1.32
C PHE A 30 -5.83 -8.76 -0.20
N LYS A 31 -4.96 -9.43 -0.98
CA LYS A 31 -4.93 -9.36 -2.46
C LYS A 31 -4.78 -7.92 -3.02
N VAL A 32 -4.06 -7.04 -2.30
CA VAL A 32 -3.81 -5.62 -2.66
C VAL A 32 -2.36 -5.40 -3.12
N LEU A 33 -1.69 -6.43 -3.65
CA LEU A 33 -0.33 -6.25 -4.14
C LEU A 33 -0.36 -5.30 -5.35
N MET A 34 0.41 -4.20 -5.30
CA MET A 34 0.37 -3.14 -6.33
C MET A 34 0.76 -3.65 -7.72
N THR A 35 1.53 -4.73 -7.80
CA THR A 35 1.94 -5.37 -9.06
C THR A 35 0.92 -6.39 -9.58
N GLN A 36 -0.18 -6.64 -8.86
CA GLN A 36 -1.24 -7.58 -9.24
C GLN A 36 -2.55 -6.89 -9.64
N GLN A 37 -2.49 -5.61 -10.02
CA GLN A 37 -3.64 -4.98 -10.66
C GLN A 37 -3.75 -5.47 -12.11
N PRO A 38 -4.97 -5.72 -12.64
CA PRO A 38 -5.14 -5.92 -14.07
C PRO A 38 -4.55 -4.72 -14.81
N ARG A 39 -3.85 -5.00 -15.92
CA ARG A 39 -3.26 -3.95 -16.77
C ARG A 39 -4.38 -2.97 -17.13
N PRO A 40 -4.20 -1.64 -16.96
CA PRO A 40 -5.24 -0.68 -17.32
C PRO A 40 -5.63 -0.91 -18.78
N VAL A 41 -6.91 -1.17 -19.01
CA VAL A 41 -7.50 -1.11 -20.35
C VAL A 41 -7.48 0.37 -20.74
N LEU A 42 -6.82 0.67 -21.86
CA LEU A 42 -6.64 2.02 -22.40
C LEU A 42 -7.97 2.75 -22.58
#